data_AF-A0A397CGY9-F1
#
_entry.id   AF-A0A397CGY9-F1
#
_cell.length_a   1.000
_cell.length_b   1.000
_cell.length_c   1.000
_cell.angle_alpha   90.00
_cell.angle_beta   90.00
_cell.angle_gamma   90.00
#
_symmetry.space_group_name_H-M   'P 1'
#
loop_
_entity.id
_entity.type
_entity.pdbx_description
1 polymer ?
#
loop_
_entity_poly.entity_id
_entity_poly.type
_entity_poly.pdbx_seq_one_letter_code
_entity_poly.pdbx_strand_id
1 'polypeptide(L)'
;MFKACQDKIEGWAKASLDGAARDLAKSTATYKIINTHYSPHFHMGEPKMLTWYNLTKTYGVHAWFNGHTHGFNHDVAKWNTHFFENGGGGGIFTDTSTEGKNDFVDTLWVAGGNPYGFMELSFTKDWMKVNFATFDKSWDFGGFNYEETKSGGIARGHCWYIPSVQGTKGVKCKASNDLPLGAPIMPDNA
;
A
#
# COMPACT_ATOMS: atom_id res chain seq x y z
N MET A 1 -36.87 4.44 1.99
CA MET A 1 -35.94 3.51 2.67
C MET A 1 -34.53 3.57 2.06
N PHE A 2 -34.36 3.34 0.76
CA PHE A 2 -33.04 3.43 0.09
C PHE A 2 -32.32 4.77 0.29
N LYS A 3 -33.02 5.90 0.12
CA LYS A 3 -32.44 7.24 0.31
C LYS A 3 -31.90 7.48 1.72
N ALA A 4 -32.66 7.12 2.76
CA ALA A 4 -32.20 7.28 4.14
C ALA A 4 -30.94 6.43 4.45
N CYS A 5 -30.84 5.22 3.87
CA CYS A 5 -29.64 4.40 3.98
C CYS A 5 -28.45 5.04 3.25
N GLN A 6 -28.68 5.54 2.03
CA GLN A 6 -27.66 6.25 1.26
C GLN A 6 -27.16 7.50 2.01
N ASP A 7 -28.07 8.36 2.46
CA ASP A 7 -27.76 9.57 3.23
C ASP A 7 -26.95 9.23 4.49
N LYS A 8 -27.25 8.11 5.15
CA LYS A 8 -26.49 7.64 6.32
C LYS A 8 -25.06 7.24 5.99
N ILE A 9 -24.87 6.45 4.93
CA ILE A 9 -23.54 6.01 4.47
C ILE A 9 -22.72 7.21 3.99
N GLU A 10 -23.34 8.13 3.23
CA GLU A 10 -22.70 9.37 2.79
C GLU A 10 -22.33 10.27 3.97
N GLY A 11 -23.20 10.35 4.99
CA GLY A 11 -22.91 11.06 6.23
C GLY A 11 -21.69 10.49 6.96
N TRP A 12 -21.54 9.18 7.04
CA TRP A 12 -20.34 8.55 7.62
C TRP A 12 -19.09 8.78 6.79
N ALA A 13 -19.18 8.67 5.46
CA ALA A 13 -18.06 8.94 4.57
C ALA A 13 -17.57 10.38 4.72
N LYS A 14 -18.51 11.34 4.78
CA LYS A 14 -18.22 12.75 5.04
C LYS A 14 -17.59 12.96 6.41
N ALA A 15 -18.14 12.36 7.46
CA ALA A 15 -17.60 12.49 8.81
C ALA A 15 -16.15 11.98 8.91
N SER A 16 -15.83 10.86 8.23
CA SER A 16 -14.47 10.32 8.16
C SER A 16 -13.51 11.28 7.45
N LEU A 17 -13.92 11.86 6.32
CA LEU A 17 -13.12 12.84 5.58
C LEU A 17 -12.87 14.11 6.39
N ASP A 18 -13.93 14.68 6.98
CA ASP A 18 -13.85 15.89 7.80
C ASP A 18 -12.98 15.65 9.04
N GLY A 19 -13.08 14.46 9.64
CA GLY A 19 -12.22 14.04 10.75
C GLY A 19 -10.75 13.98 10.36
N ALA A 20 -10.45 13.30 9.26
CA ALA A 20 -9.09 13.21 8.72
C ALA A 20 -8.51 14.60 8.43
N ALA A 21 -9.26 15.48 7.77
CA ALA A 21 -8.82 16.84 7.46
C ALA A 21 -8.54 17.65 8.72
N ARG A 22 -9.44 17.61 9.72
CA ARG A 22 -9.28 18.31 11.00
C ARG A 22 -8.02 17.83 11.74
N ASP A 23 -7.80 16.52 11.79
CA ASP A 23 -6.71 15.94 12.57
C ASP A 23 -5.36 16.17 11.86
N LEU A 24 -5.32 16.09 10.52
CA LEU A 24 -4.14 16.41 9.72
C LEU A 24 -3.74 17.89 9.76
N ALA A 25 -4.72 18.80 9.85
CA ALA A 25 -4.50 20.24 9.99
C ALA A 25 -3.82 20.59 11.32
N LYS A 26 -4.15 19.85 12.40
CA LYS A 26 -3.60 20.08 13.75
C LYS A 26 -2.34 19.27 14.03
N SER A 27 -2.05 18.26 13.22
CA SER A 27 -0.95 17.33 13.47
C SER A 27 0.42 17.99 13.33
N THR A 28 1.22 17.88 14.40
CA THR A 28 2.64 18.23 14.46
C THR A 28 3.54 17.00 14.31
N ALA A 29 2.98 15.85 13.95
CA ALA A 29 3.74 14.61 13.80
C ALA A 29 4.76 14.72 12.65
N THR A 30 5.93 14.12 12.84
CA THR A 30 7.01 14.05 11.84
C THR A 30 6.52 13.40 10.54
N TYR A 31 5.76 12.31 10.64
CA TYR A 31 5.16 11.64 9.50
C TYR A 31 3.65 11.66 9.63
N LYS A 32 2.99 11.89 8.50
CA LYS A 32 1.53 11.81 8.36
C LYS A 32 1.23 10.64 7.45
N ILE A 33 0.58 9.62 8.00
CA ILE A 33 0.26 8.38 7.31
C ILE A 33 -1.25 8.18 7.37
N ILE A 34 -1.85 7.82 6.24
CA ILE A 34 -3.24 7.37 6.17
C ILE A 34 -3.23 5.85 5.93
N ASN A 35 -4.07 5.12 6.65
CA ASN A 35 -4.25 3.68 6.45
C ASN A 35 -5.74 3.38 6.30
N THR A 36 -6.13 2.80 5.18
CA THR A 36 -7.53 2.47 4.85
C THR A 36 -7.63 1.04 4.33
N HIS A 37 -8.84 0.54 4.15
CA HIS A 37 -9.03 -0.71 3.40
C HIS A 37 -8.90 -0.46 1.88
N TYR A 38 -9.54 0.60 1.38
CA TYR A 38 -9.62 0.94 -0.05
C TYR A 38 -8.68 2.08 -0.46
N SER A 39 -7.96 1.91 -1.56
CA SER A 39 -7.21 2.97 -2.26
C SER A 39 -8.13 3.96 -3.03
N PRO A 40 -7.77 5.26 -3.10
CA PRO A 40 -8.48 6.24 -3.94
C PRO A 40 -8.54 5.88 -5.43
N HIS A 41 -7.42 5.56 -6.08
CA HIS A 41 -7.38 5.34 -7.53
C HIS A 41 -7.77 3.95 -7.99
N PHE A 42 -7.72 2.95 -7.10
CA PHE A 42 -8.15 1.60 -7.45
C PHE A 42 -9.65 1.37 -7.18
N HIS A 43 -10.25 2.08 -6.21
CA HIS A 43 -11.55 1.68 -5.67
C HIS A 43 -12.56 2.82 -5.50
N MET A 44 -12.20 4.04 -5.87
CA MET A 44 -13.12 5.18 -5.76
C MET A 44 -13.32 5.82 -7.12
N GLY A 45 -14.57 6.14 -7.44
CA GLY A 45 -14.88 6.96 -8.61
C GLY A 45 -14.22 8.35 -8.50
N GLU A 46 -13.96 8.96 -9.64
CA GLU A 46 -13.13 10.16 -9.78
C GLU A 46 -13.44 11.29 -8.77
N PRO A 47 -14.71 11.69 -8.52
CA PRO A 47 -14.98 12.76 -7.55
C PRO A 47 -14.48 12.45 -6.13
N LYS A 48 -14.60 11.19 -5.70
CA LYS A 48 -14.13 10.73 -4.37
C LYS A 48 -12.61 10.57 -4.36
N MET A 49 -12.04 10.01 -5.43
CA MET A 49 -10.58 9.91 -5.60
C MET A 49 -9.92 11.29 -5.48
N LEU A 50 -10.40 12.27 -6.25
CA LEU A 50 -9.88 13.64 -6.24
C LEU A 50 -10.02 14.31 -4.87
N THR A 51 -11.09 14.02 -4.14
CA THR A 51 -11.28 14.53 -2.77
C THR A 51 -10.17 14.04 -1.83
N TRP A 52 -9.86 12.74 -1.86
CA TRP A 52 -8.78 12.18 -1.04
C TRP A 52 -7.40 12.61 -1.50
N TYR A 53 -7.17 12.72 -2.80
CA TYR A 53 -5.94 13.30 -3.37
C TYR A 53 -5.72 14.74 -2.93
N ASN A 54 -6.76 15.56 -2.96
CA ASN A 54 -6.65 16.93 -2.50
C ASN A 54 -6.32 16.99 -1.00
N LEU A 55 -6.87 16.09 -0.19
CA LEU A 55 -6.54 15.98 1.23
C LEU A 55 -5.07 15.59 1.45
N THR A 56 -4.55 14.58 0.75
CA THR A 56 -3.14 14.17 0.89
C THR A 56 -2.19 15.27 0.46
N LYS A 57 -2.49 15.96 -0.65
CA LYS A 57 -1.76 17.12 -1.14
C LYS A 57 -1.77 18.29 -0.17
N THR A 58 -2.96 18.67 0.31
CA THR A 58 -3.16 19.85 1.18
C THR A 58 -2.41 19.73 2.49
N TYR A 59 -2.39 18.54 3.10
CA TYR A 59 -1.83 18.36 4.43
C TYR A 59 -0.45 17.70 4.47
N GLY A 60 0.16 17.45 3.31
CA GLY A 60 1.49 16.85 3.21
C GLY A 60 1.54 15.43 3.76
N VAL A 61 0.61 14.57 3.34
CA VAL A 61 0.60 13.15 3.71
C VAL A 61 1.80 12.47 3.05
N HIS A 62 2.58 11.74 3.84
CA HIS A 62 3.79 11.06 3.37
C HIS A 62 3.46 9.74 2.69
N ALA A 63 2.59 8.95 3.32
CA ALA A 63 2.20 7.65 2.81
C ALA A 63 0.72 7.35 3.06
N TRP A 64 0.14 6.62 2.12
CA TRP A 64 -1.16 5.98 2.21
C TRP A 64 -0.95 4.48 2.10
N PHE A 65 -1.52 3.71 3.02
CA PHE A 65 -1.55 2.25 2.96
C PHE A 65 -2.97 1.77 2.73
N ASN A 66 -3.15 0.82 1.83
CA ASN A 66 -4.41 0.13 1.62
C ASN A 66 -4.23 -1.38 1.44
N GLY A 67 -5.33 -2.10 1.49
CA GLY A 67 -5.41 -3.48 1.02
C GLY A 67 -6.50 -3.58 -0.04
N HIS A 68 -7.50 -4.42 0.24
CA HIS A 68 -8.63 -4.76 -0.63
C HIS A 68 -8.24 -5.60 -1.86
N THR A 69 -7.41 -5.06 -2.74
CA THR A 69 -6.72 -5.89 -3.73
C THR A 69 -5.73 -6.77 -2.99
N HIS A 70 -5.71 -8.07 -3.25
CA HIS A 70 -4.80 -9.00 -2.58
C HIS A 70 -3.39 -8.99 -3.17
N GLY A 71 -2.92 -7.83 -3.63
CA GLY A 71 -1.60 -7.64 -4.22
C GLY A 71 -0.73 -6.69 -3.41
N PHE A 72 0.42 -6.35 -4.00
CA PHE A 72 1.35 -5.36 -3.47
C PHE A 72 1.83 -4.44 -4.59
N ASN A 73 1.82 -3.14 -4.32
CA ASN A 73 2.38 -2.14 -5.23
C ASN A 73 2.87 -0.92 -4.46
N HIS A 74 3.48 -0.02 -5.21
CA HIS A 74 3.90 1.28 -4.76
C HIS A 74 3.69 2.30 -5.88
N ASP A 75 2.72 3.17 -5.71
CA ASP A 75 2.47 4.34 -6.55
C ASP A 75 2.92 5.63 -5.85
N VAL A 76 3.17 6.67 -6.62
CA VAL A 76 3.53 7.99 -6.09
C VAL A 76 2.75 9.08 -6.80
N ALA A 77 2.13 9.98 -6.04
CA ALA A 77 1.48 11.14 -6.60
C ALA A 77 2.48 12.18 -7.10
N LYS A 78 2.04 13.04 -8.02
CA LYS A 78 2.82 14.20 -8.50
C LYS A 78 3.23 15.18 -7.40
N TRP A 79 2.56 15.16 -6.24
CA TRP A 79 2.92 15.92 -5.03
C TRP A 79 3.69 15.09 -3.99
N ASN A 80 4.16 13.90 -4.37
CA ASN A 80 5.01 13.00 -3.59
C ASN A 80 4.37 12.40 -2.32
N THR A 81 3.04 12.23 -2.28
CA THR A 81 2.44 11.22 -1.40
C THR A 81 2.66 9.83 -2.01
N HIS A 82 3.17 8.91 -1.22
CA HIS A 82 3.35 7.51 -1.60
C HIS A 82 2.10 6.70 -1.29
N PHE A 83 1.66 5.83 -2.20
CA PHE A 83 0.53 4.92 -2.01
C PHE A 83 1.05 3.49 -2.09
N PHE A 84 0.84 2.71 -1.03
CA PHE A 84 1.27 1.33 -0.93
C PHE A 84 0.05 0.42 -0.79
N GLU A 85 -0.18 -0.42 -1.79
CA GLU A 85 -1.06 -1.57 -1.64
C GLU A 85 -0.33 -2.67 -0.88
N ASN A 86 -0.98 -3.18 0.15
CA ASN A 86 -0.48 -4.13 1.12
C ASN A 86 -1.61 -5.13 1.48
N GLY A 87 -2.19 -5.77 0.47
CA GLY A 87 -3.39 -6.59 0.66
C GLY A 87 -3.18 -8.10 0.51
N GLY A 88 -2.04 -8.56 0.00
CA GLY A 88 -1.71 -9.99 -0.13
C GLY A 88 -1.23 -10.66 1.17
N GLY A 89 -1.56 -10.09 2.33
CA GLY A 89 -1.21 -10.63 3.64
C GLY A 89 -2.43 -11.19 4.37
N GLY A 90 -2.23 -12.13 5.31
CA GLY A 90 -3.29 -12.55 6.24
C GLY A 90 -4.07 -13.82 5.89
N GLY A 91 -3.52 -14.70 5.06
CA GLY A 91 -4.09 -16.04 4.82
C GLY A 91 -5.15 -16.12 3.72
N ILE A 92 -5.24 -15.11 2.86
CA ILE A 92 -6.04 -15.12 1.64
C ILE A 92 -5.14 -15.28 0.42
N PHE A 93 -5.65 -15.89 -0.65
CA PHE A 93 -4.92 -16.00 -1.92
C PHE A 93 -4.52 -14.62 -2.42
N THR A 94 -3.23 -14.48 -2.70
CA THR A 94 -2.66 -13.26 -3.25
C THR A 94 -2.89 -13.16 -4.74
N ASP A 95 -3.23 -11.98 -5.22
CA ASP A 95 -3.40 -11.66 -6.63
C ASP A 95 -2.24 -10.81 -7.13
N THR A 96 -2.03 -10.82 -8.46
CA THR A 96 -1.13 -9.87 -9.10
C THR A 96 -1.74 -8.47 -8.96
N SER A 97 -1.00 -7.53 -8.38
CA SER A 97 -1.44 -6.13 -8.34
C SER A 97 -1.34 -5.49 -9.75
N THR A 98 -1.98 -4.35 -9.93
CA THR A 98 -1.98 -3.61 -11.20
C THR A 98 -1.34 -2.23 -11.05
N GLU A 99 -0.95 -1.63 -12.17
CA GLU A 99 -0.47 -0.25 -12.19
C GLU A 99 -1.61 0.71 -11.85
N GLY A 100 -1.39 1.59 -10.87
CA GLY A 100 -2.33 2.65 -10.48
C GLY A 100 -2.27 3.90 -11.36
N LYS A 101 -1.42 3.90 -12.39
CA LYS A 101 -1.03 5.07 -13.18
C LYS A 101 -2.23 5.84 -13.75
N ASN A 102 -2.23 7.14 -13.52
CA ASN A 102 -3.17 8.10 -14.12
C ASN A 102 -2.56 9.50 -14.19
N ASP A 103 -3.38 10.52 -14.45
CA ASP A 103 -2.92 11.92 -14.55
C ASP A 103 -2.35 12.49 -13.26
N PHE A 104 -2.48 11.82 -12.11
CA PHE A 104 -2.07 12.30 -10.80
C PHE A 104 -1.03 11.42 -10.11
N VAL A 105 -0.95 10.13 -10.47
CA VAL A 105 -0.03 9.16 -9.85
C VAL A 105 0.74 8.38 -10.91
N ASP A 106 2.01 8.12 -10.62
CA ASP A 106 2.89 7.22 -11.38
C ASP A 106 3.15 5.96 -10.55
N THR A 107 3.24 4.81 -11.21
CA THR A 107 3.60 3.55 -10.57
C THR A 107 5.12 3.41 -10.47
N LEU A 108 5.64 3.15 -9.27
CA LEU A 108 7.06 2.91 -9.02
C LEU A 108 7.39 1.42 -8.97
N TRP A 109 6.47 0.59 -8.49
CA TRP A 109 6.64 -0.85 -8.39
C TRP A 109 5.31 -1.57 -8.28
N VAL A 110 5.25 -2.76 -8.88
CA VAL A 110 4.19 -3.75 -8.74
C VAL A 110 4.86 -5.08 -8.43
N ALA A 111 4.36 -5.80 -7.44
CA ALA A 111 4.88 -7.13 -7.13
C ALA A 111 4.66 -8.09 -8.31
N GLY A 112 5.73 -8.76 -8.72
CA GLY A 112 5.65 -9.81 -9.73
C GLY A 112 5.12 -11.13 -9.14
N GLY A 113 4.31 -11.85 -9.92
CA GLY A 113 3.68 -13.10 -9.49
C GLY A 113 2.57 -12.88 -8.47
N ASN A 114 2.38 -13.87 -7.61
CA ASN A 114 1.36 -13.88 -6.54
C ASN A 114 2.06 -14.08 -5.19
N PRO A 115 2.88 -13.11 -4.73
CA PRO A 115 3.64 -13.30 -3.52
C PRO A 115 2.80 -13.07 -2.29
N TYR A 116 3.12 -13.77 -1.20
CA TYR A 116 2.59 -13.50 0.13
C TYR A 116 3.55 -12.61 0.91
N GLY A 117 3.05 -11.64 1.67
CA GLY A 117 3.92 -10.78 2.45
C GLY A 117 3.22 -9.64 3.16
N PHE A 118 4.00 -8.65 3.56
CA PHE A 118 3.52 -7.39 4.13
C PHE A 118 4.57 -6.28 4.03
N MET A 119 4.13 -5.03 4.13
CA MET A 119 5.03 -3.87 4.21
C MET A 119 5.55 -3.66 5.64
N GLU A 120 6.86 -3.73 5.82
CA GLU A 120 7.56 -3.29 7.02
C GLU A 120 7.78 -1.77 6.98
N LEU A 121 7.54 -1.10 8.12
CA LEU A 121 7.84 0.31 8.31
C LEU A 121 8.95 0.48 9.34
N SER A 122 9.94 1.32 9.03
CA SER A 122 10.98 1.73 9.98
C SER A 122 11.16 3.24 9.95
N PHE A 123 11.40 3.85 11.10
CA PHE A 123 11.40 5.30 11.23
C PHE A 123 12.69 5.80 11.88
N THR A 124 13.17 6.92 11.37
CA THR A 124 14.12 7.81 12.03
C THR A 124 13.49 9.20 12.11
N LYS A 125 14.23 10.22 12.57
CA LYS A 125 13.74 11.60 12.51
C LYS A 125 13.66 12.13 11.07
N ASP A 126 14.48 11.59 10.18
CA ASP A 126 14.67 12.12 8.83
C ASP A 126 14.06 11.23 7.75
N TRP A 127 13.96 9.93 7.99
CA TRP A 127 13.49 8.94 7.02
C TRP A 127 12.49 7.94 7.58
N MET A 128 11.39 7.76 6.85
CA MET A 128 10.55 6.58 6.91
C MET A 128 11.03 5.61 5.82
N LYS A 129 11.31 4.37 6.19
CA LYS A 129 11.62 3.29 5.26
C LYS A 129 10.39 2.40 5.14
N VAL A 130 9.96 2.13 3.90
CA VAL A 130 8.94 1.13 3.57
C VAL A 130 9.64 0.00 2.85
N ASN A 131 9.39 -1.24 3.25
CA ASN A 131 10.08 -2.40 2.71
C ASN A 131 9.14 -3.60 2.63
N PHE A 132 9.02 -4.22 1.46
CA PHE A 132 8.23 -5.42 1.28
C PHE A 132 8.96 -6.61 1.93
N ALA A 133 8.36 -7.18 2.97
CA ALA A 133 8.81 -8.43 3.58
C ALA A 133 7.96 -9.58 3.05
N THR A 134 8.64 -10.63 2.63
CA THR A 134 8.02 -11.80 2.01
C THR A 134 8.85 -13.05 2.34
N PHE A 135 8.42 -14.20 1.84
CA PHE A 135 9.11 -15.46 2.09
C PHE A 135 10.38 -15.59 1.25
N ASP A 136 11.41 -16.21 1.83
CA ASP A 136 12.60 -16.59 1.07
C ASP A 136 12.40 -17.87 0.25
N LYS A 137 13.47 -18.34 -0.39
CA LYS A 137 13.43 -19.51 -1.28
C LYS A 137 13.25 -20.84 -0.56
N SER A 138 13.27 -20.87 0.78
CA SER A 138 13.08 -22.09 1.58
C SER A 138 11.62 -22.31 1.96
N TRP A 139 10.74 -21.33 1.72
CA TRP A 139 9.31 -21.47 1.91
C TRP A 139 8.64 -22.16 0.73
N ASP A 140 7.59 -22.93 1.02
CA ASP A 140 6.80 -23.67 0.04
C ASP A 140 5.32 -23.67 0.45
N PHE A 141 4.42 -23.39 -0.48
CA PHE A 141 2.98 -23.33 -0.20
C PHE A 141 2.32 -24.66 -0.54
N GLY A 142 1.89 -25.42 0.47
CA GLY A 142 1.20 -26.70 0.30
C GLY A 142 -0.23 -26.59 -0.25
N GLY A 143 -0.65 -25.40 -0.71
CA GLY A 143 -2.01 -25.16 -1.19
C GLY A 143 -3.06 -25.43 -0.12
N PHE A 144 -4.01 -26.31 -0.43
CA PHE A 144 -5.04 -26.74 0.52
C PHE A 144 -4.54 -27.78 1.54
N ASN A 145 -3.34 -28.35 1.35
CA ASN A 145 -2.72 -29.25 2.31
C ASN A 145 -1.76 -28.47 3.22
N TYR A 146 -2.22 -28.14 4.42
CA TYR A 146 -1.40 -27.42 5.39
C TYR A 146 -0.12 -28.19 5.77
N GLU A 147 -0.17 -29.53 5.83
CA GLU A 147 0.98 -30.37 6.20
C GLU A 147 2.11 -30.32 5.16
N GLU A 148 1.81 -29.98 3.91
CA GLU A 148 2.79 -29.80 2.84
C GLU A 148 3.44 -28.41 2.83
N THR A 149 2.93 -27.47 3.65
CA THR A 149 3.50 -26.13 3.75
C THR A 149 4.83 -26.17 4.51
N LYS A 150 5.90 -25.69 3.87
CA LYS A 150 7.22 -25.60 4.51
C LYS A 150 7.46 -24.19 5.01
N SER A 151 7.82 -24.09 6.28
CA SER A 151 8.30 -22.83 6.84
C SER A 151 9.64 -22.46 6.20
N GLY A 152 9.76 -21.23 5.71
CA GLY A 152 11.01 -20.66 5.25
C GLY A 152 11.47 -19.50 6.13
N GLY A 153 12.48 -18.77 5.67
CA GLY A 153 12.91 -17.51 6.26
C GLY A 153 12.23 -16.30 5.61
N ILE A 154 12.79 -15.12 5.89
CA ILE A 154 12.27 -13.83 5.43
C ILE A 154 13.20 -13.27 4.35
N ALA A 155 12.63 -12.99 3.18
CA ALA A 155 13.24 -12.16 2.16
C ALA A 155 12.71 -10.72 2.22
N ARG A 156 13.51 -9.79 1.71
CA ARG A 156 13.17 -8.37 1.63
C ARG A 156 13.25 -7.92 0.17
N GLY A 157 12.14 -7.38 -0.32
CA GLY A 157 11.94 -7.00 -1.71
C GLY A 157 12.01 -5.50 -1.93
N HIS A 158 10.97 -4.96 -2.57
CA HIS A 158 10.87 -3.54 -2.88
C HIS A 158 11.04 -2.68 -1.64
N CYS A 159 11.87 -1.64 -1.73
CA CYS A 159 12.25 -0.80 -0.62
C CYS A 159 12.39 0.66 -1.03
N TRP A 160 11.80 1.54 -0.24
CA TRP A 160 11.81 2.99 -0.47
C TRP A 160 12.06 3.78 0.82
N TYR A 161 12.82 4.86 0.73
CA TYR A 161 13.01 5.85 1.77
C TYR A 161 12.21 7.11 1.46
N ILE A 162 11.37 7.54 2.40
CA ILE A 162 10.52 8.73 2.34
C ILE A 162 11.04 9.73 3.38
N PRO A 163 11.51 10.93 2.98
CA PRO A 163 11.97 11.93 3.93
C PRO A 163 10.84 12.44 4.82
N SER A 164 11.16 12.93 6.02
CA SER A 164 10.21 13.65 6.89
C SER A 164 9.81 15.03 6.36
N VAL A 165 10.53 15.53 5.36
CA VAL A 165 10.17 16.77 4.67
C VAL A 165 9.04 16.48 3.69
N GLN A 166 7.88 17.07 3.95
CA GLN A 166 6.68 16.91 3.14
C GLN A 166 6.91 17.31 1.68
N GLY A 167 6.28 16.59 0.75
CA GLY A 167 6.35 16.88 -0.68
C GLY A 167 7.66 16.47 -1.35
N THR A 168 8.49 15.66 -0.71
CA THR A 168 9.73 15.12 -1.29
C THR A 168 9.52 13.70 -1.83
N LYS A 169 10.08 13.41 -3.01
CA LYS A 169 9.86 12.15 -3.76
C LYS A 169 10.38 10.88 -3.06
N GLY A 170 11.31 11.05 -2.12
CA GLY A 170 12.07 9.92 -1.58
C GLY A 170 12.94 9.22 -2.62
N VAL A 171 13.55 8.12 -2.20
CA VAL A 171 14.56 7.38 -2.98
C VAL A 171 14.45 5.87 -2.78
N LYS A 172 14.66 5.11 -3.85
CA LYS A 172 14.77 3.64 -3.78
C LYS A 172 15.94 3.24 -2.89
N CYS A 173 15.76 2.24 -2.04
CA CYS A 173 16.86 1.69 -1.27
C CYS A 173 17.88 0.99 -2.18
N LYS A 174 19.17 1.11 -1.88
CA LYS A 174 20.22 0.33 -2.56
C LYS A 174 20.02 -1.19 -2.46
N ALA A 175 19.44 -1.65 -1.36
CA ALA A 175 19.15 -3.06 -1.10
C ALA A 175 17.78 -3.54 -1.65
N SER A 176 17.03 -2.67 -2.34
CA SER A 176 15.73 -3.03 -2.90
C SER A 176 15.89 -4.17 -3.91
N ASN A 177 15.08 -5.22 -3.76
CA ASN A 177 15.01 -6.32 -4.71
C ASN A 177 13.59 -6.44 -5.26
N ASP A 178 13.39 -5.96 -6.49
CA ASP A 178 12.05 -5.89 -7.09
C ASP A 178 11.73 -7.14 -7.92
N LEU A 179 12.52 -8.21 -7.79
CA LEU A 179 12.22 -9.51 -8.39
C LEU A 179 10.94 -10.12 -7.76
N PRO A 180 10.29 -11.11 -8.44
CA PRO A 180 9.14 -11.87 -7.92
C PRO A 180 9.47 -12.73 -6.69
N LEU A 181 9.75 -12.10 -5.54
CA LEU A 181 10.09 -12.78 -4.29
C LEU A 181 8.83 -13.28 -3.58
N GLY A 182 8.91 -14.49 -3.01
CA GLY A 182 7.85 -15.10 -2.19
C GLY A 182 6.56 -15.45 -2.94
N ALA A 183 6.58 -15.40 -4.27
CA ALA A 183 5.58 -16.06 -5.09
C ALA A 183 5.76 -17.58 -4.96
N PRO A 184 4.68 -18.36 -4.78
CA PRO A 184 4.74 -19.81 -4.85
C PRO A 184 5.38 -20.25 -6.18
N ILE A 185 6.37 -21.13 -6.13
CA ILE A 185 6.92 -21.76 -7.33
C ILE A 185 5.86 -22.74 -7.82
N MET A 186 5.03 -22.32 -8.76
CA MET A 186 4.14 -23.25 -9.46
C MET A 186 5.02 -24.20 -10.28
N PRO A 187 4.79 -25.53 -10.24
CA PRO A 187 5.63 -26.54 -10.90
C PRO A 187 5.78 -26.34 -12.41
N ASP A 188 4.93 -25.51 -13.01
CA ASP A 188 4.85 -25.26 -14.45
C ASP A 188 5.87 -24.21 -14.94
N ASN A 189 6.60 -23.56 -14.03
CA ASN A 189 7.55 -22.47 -14.34
C ASN A 189 9.01 -22.76 -13.92
N ALA A 190 9.39 -24.04 -13.83
CA ALA A 190 10.78 -24.47 -13.62
C ALA A 190 11.43 -24.96 -14.93
#